data_AF-A0A952B9M2-F1
#
_entry.id   AF-A0A952B9M2-F1
#
_cell.length_a   1.000
_cell.length_b   1.000
_cell.length_c   1.000
_cell.angle_alpha   90.00
_cell.angle_beta   90.00
_cell.angle_gamma   90.00
#
_symmetry.space_group_name_H-M   'P 1'
#
loop_
_entity.id
_entity.type
_entity.pdbx_description
1 polymer ?
#
loop_
_entity_poly.entity_id
_entity_poly.type
_entity_poly.pdbx_seq_one_letter_code
_entity_poly.pdbx_strand_id
1 'polypeptide(L)' 'MVRFSFKDYAQGEKTNYKTMPVSAFIDRLIRHVPDRSFPMVRHYGLFANRWKSTYLPQAREALGIS' A
#
# COMPACT_ATOMS: atom_id res chain seq x y z
N MET A 1 -19.59 9.10 -13.45
CA MET A 1 -19.25 8.28 -12.26
C MET A 1 -18.73 6.94 -12.74
N VAL A 2 -17.76 6.36 -12.04
CA VAL A 2 -17.25 5.00 -12.29
C VAL A 2 -17.47 4.17 -11.03
N ARG A 3 -17.94 2.94 -11.20
CA ARG A 3 -18.00 1.93 -10.13
C ARG A 3 -17.02 0.82 -10.48
N PHE A 4 -16.14 0.47 -9.55
CA PHE A 4 -15.15 -0.59 -9.72
C PHE A 4 -15.04 -1.44 -8.46
N SER A 5 -14.59 -2.69 -8.62
CA SER A 5 -14.28 -3.59 -7.52
C SER A 5 -12.78 -3.55 -7.18
N PHE A 6 -12.44 -3.85 -5.93
CA PHE A 6 -11.06 -4.00 -5.47
C PHE A 6 -10.99 -4.99 -4.30
N LYS A 7 -9.80 -5.57 -4.08
CA LYS A 7 -9.54 -6.38 -2.89
C LYS A 7 -9.24 -5.47 -1.71
N ASP A 8 -9.99 -5.62 -0.64
CA ASP A 8 -9.82 -4.83 0.57
C ASP A 8 -8.98 -5.58 1.60
N TYR A 9 -7.68 -5.28 1.61
CA TYR A 9 -6.74 -5.89 2.56
C TYR A 9 -7.01 -5.50 4.02
N ALA A 10 -7.70 -4.38 4.28
CA ALA A 10 -8.08 -3.99 5.64
C ALA A 10 -9.25 -4.83 6.17
N GLN A 11 -10.08 -5.37 5.26
CA GLN A 11 -11.26 -6.16 5.60
C GLN A 11 -11.10 -7.66 5.28
N GLY A 12 -9.88 -8.18 5.38
CA GLY A 12 -9.62 -9.61 5.17
C GLY A 12 -9.71 -10.04 3.70
N GLU A 13 -9.24 -9.20 2.79
CA GLU A 13 -9.16 -9.45 1.33
C GLU A 13 -10.50 -9.62 0.62
N LYS A 14 -11.59 -9.19 1.25
CA LYS A 14 -12.92 -9.23 0.64
C LYS A 14 -12.97 -8.31 -0.60
N THR A 15 -13.77 -8.72 -1.58
CA THR A 15 -14.04 -7.86 -2.74
C THR A 15 -15.03 -6.78 -2.35
N ASN A 16 -14.61 -5.53 -2.40
CA ASN A 16 -15.44 -4.36 -2.14
C ASN A 16 -15.63 -3.53 -3.41
N TYR A 17 -16.64 -2.66 -3.42
CA TYR A 17 -16.96 -1.79 -4.54
C TYR A 17 -16.84 -0.33 -4.13
N LYS A 18 -16.35 0.52 -5.03
CA LYS A 18 -16.30 1.97 -4.82
C LYS A 18 -16.85 2.71 -6.03
N THR A 19 -17.60 3.77 -5.78
CA THR A 19 -18.14 4.68 -6.81
C THR A 19 -17.54 6.06 -6.62
N MET A 20 -17.02 6.67 -7.69
CA MET A 20 -16.47 8.03 -7.65
C MET A 20 -16.53 8.72 -9.02
N PRO A 21 -16.30 10.05 -9.11
CA PRO A 21 -16.15 10.75 -10.38
C PRO A 21 -15.01 10.16 -11.23
N VAL A 22 -15.14 10.29 -12.56
CA VAL A 22 -14.17 9.71 -13.51
C VAL A 22 -12.77 10.31 -13.32
N SER A 23 -12.67 11.63 -13.17
CA SER A 23 -11.39 12.32 -12.94
C SER A 23 -10.67 11.79 -11.70
N ALA A 24 -11.37 11.74 -10.56
CA ALA A 24 -10.82 11.21 -9.32
C ALA A 24 -10.39 9.74 -9.40
N PHE A 25 -11.04 8.94 -10.25
CA PHE A 25 -10.62 7.58 -10.53
C PHE A 25 -9.31 7.55 -11.32
N ILE A 26 -9.20 8.33 -12.40
CA ILE A 26 -7.99 8.43 -13.22
C ILE A 26 -6.80 8.90 -12.37
N ASP A 27 -6.96 9.97 -11.58
CA ASP A 27 -5.91 10.51 -10.70
C ASP A 27 -5.40 9.50 -9.66
N ARG A 28 -6.26 8.57 -9.23
CA ARG A 28 -5.87 7.47 -8.34
C ARG A 28 -5.17 6.36 -9.11
N LEU A 29 -5.71 5.97 -10.26
CA LEU A 29 -5.21 4.86 -11.05
C LEU A 29 -3.77 5.09 -11.52
N ILE A 30 -3.47 6.28 -12.06
CA ILE A 30 -2.14 6.60 -12.59
C ILE A 30 -1.03 6.52 -11.53
N ARG A 31 -1.34 6.79 -10.26
CA ARG A 31 -0.36 6.64 -9.15
C ARG A 31 0.05 5.20 -8.88
N HIS A 32 -0.73 4.23 -9.37
CA HIS A 32 -0.41 2.81 -9.26
C HIS A 32 0.31 2.26 -10.49
N VAL A 33 0.44 3.06 -11.55
CA VAL A 33 1.14 2.68 -12.78
C VAL A 33 2.55 3.28 -12.70
N PRO A 34 3.60 2.46 -12.45
CA PRO A 34 4.96 2.95 -12.44
C PRO A 34 5.43 3.31 -13.86
N ASP A 35 6.37 4.24 -13.96
CA ASP A 35 7.02 4.56 -15.24
C ASP A 35 7.72 3.34 -15.82
N ARG A 36 7.89 3.35 -17.15
CA ARG A 36 8.63 2.30 -17.85
C ARG A 36 10.06 2.26 -17.28
N SER A 37 10.49 1.06 -16.88
CA SER A 37 11.80 0.80 -16.26
C SER A 37 11.96 1.34 -14.83
N PHE A 38 10.91 1.75 -14.14
CA PHE A 38 11.01 2.13 -12.73
C PHE A 38 11.24 0.88 -11.85
N PRO A 39 12.38 0.76 -11.15
CA PRO A 39 12.63 -0.35 -10.25
C PRO A 39 11.69 -0.27 -9.04
N MET A 40 10.75 -1.20 -8.94
CA MET A 40 9.80 -1.24 -7.84
C MET A 40 10.47 -1.74 -6.55
N VAL A 41 10.72 -0.84 -5.60
CA VAL A 41 11.22 -1.19 -4.27
C VAL A 41 10.04 -1.59 -3.38
N ARG A 42 9.92 -2.89 -3.08
CA ARG A 42 8.80 -3.41 -2.25
C ARG A 42 8.93 -3.06 -0.77
N HIS A 43 10.15 -3.04 -0.24
CA HIS A 43 10.40 -2.71 1.17
C HIS A 43 11.64 -1.82 1.27
N TYR A 44 11.54 -0.73 2.00
CA TYR A 44 12.63 0.22 2.23
C TYR A 44 12.64 0.71 3.68
N GLY A 45 13.72 1.40 4.08
CA GLY A 45 13.87 1.93 5.44
C GLY A 45 13.73 0.84 6.51
N LEU A 46 12.87 1.10 7.50
CA LEU A 46 12.58 0.20 8.62
C LEU A 46 12.09 -1.20 8.17
N PHE A 47 11.41 -1.29 7.03
CA PHE A 47 10.88 -2.55 6.52
C PHE A 47 11.83 -3.26 5.56
N ALA A 48 12.98 -2.68 5.21
CA ALA A 48 13.95 -3.31 4.33
C ALA A 48 14.42 -4.65 4.91
N ASN A 49 14.47 -5.71 4.09
CA ASN A 49 14.81 -7.07 4.55
C ASN A 49 16.10 -7.15 5.36
N ARG A 50 17.10 -6.33 5.01
CA ARG A 50 18.40 -6.27 5.71
C ARG A 50 18.27 -5.82 7.17
N TRP A 51 17.36 -4.88 7.45
CA TRP A 51 17.30 -4.17 8.72
C TRP A 51 16.03 -4.45 9.53
N LYS A 52 15.00 -5.00 8.87
CA LYS A 52 13.68 -5.25 9.45
C LYS A 52 13.76 -6.12 10.71
N SER A 53 14.56 -7.19 10.71
CA SER A 53 14.68 -8.07 11.88
C SER A 53 15.28 -7.35 13.10
N THR A 54 16.12 -6.35 12.89
CA THR A 54 16.80 -5.60 13.96
C THR A 54 15.95 -4.42 14.45
N TYR A 55 15.49 -3.56 13.53
CA TYR A 55 14.86 -2.30 13.93
C TYR A 55 13.35 -2.41 14.13
N LEU A 56 12.65 -3.36 13.49
CA LEU A 56 11.21 -3.48 13.66
C LEU A 56 10.80 -3.84 15.09
N PRO A 57 11.48 -4.76 15.80
CA PRO A 57 11.21 -5.00 17.22
C PRO A 57 11.40 -3.74 18.08
N GLN A 58 12.51 -3.01 17.88
CA GLN A 58 12.81 -1.78 18.63
C GLN A 58 11.75 -0.70 18.40
N ALA A 59 11.27 -0.55 17.15
CA ALA A 59 10.20 0.37 16.84
C ALA A 59 8.88 -0.02 17.52
N ARG A 60 8.54 -1.32 17.59
CA ARG A 60 7.34 -1.79 18.29
C ARG A 60 7.42 -1.54 19.80
N GLU A 61 8.59 -1.75 20.40
CA GLU A 61 8.85 -1.45 21.81
C GLU A 61 8.70 0.06 22.09
N ALA A 62 9.34 0.92 21.27
CA ALA A 62 9.25 2.37 21.41
C ALA A 62 7.81 2.91 21.25
N LEU A 63 6.97 2.23 20.46
CA LEU A 63 5.55 2.56 20.29
C LEU A 63 4.64 1.91 21.35
N GLY A 64 5.17 1.05 22.22
CA GLY A 64 4.38 0.35 23.25
C GLY A 64 3.41 -0.72 22.70
N ILE A 65 3.70 -1.28 21.51
CA ILE A 65 2.83 -2.23 20.79
C ILE A 65 3.50 -3.62 20.67
N SER A 66 4.35 -3.97 21.64
CA SER A 66 5.03 -5.27 21.69
C SER A 66 4.02 -6.40 21.86
#